data_AF-A0A1H0GYC1-F1
#
_entry.id   AF-A0A1H0GYC1-F1
#
_cell.length_a   1.000
_cell.length_b   1.000
_cell.length_c   1.000
_cell.angle_alpha   90.00
_cell.angle_beta   90.00
_cell.angle_gamma   90.00
#
_symmetry.space_group_name_H-M   'P 1'
#
loop_
_entity.id
_entity.type
_entity.pdbx_description
1 polymer ?
#
loop_
_entity_poly.entity_id
_entity_poly.type
_entity_poly.pdbx_seq_one_letter_code
_entity_poly.pdbx_strand_id
1 'polypeptide(L)'
;MKEKKVYTLTRTRMFFGSRPTETKEVTGTVEELTEYFSYTLKVGHSYKASIPEHPKTIKSLVNALNRAFDIKDGGMTAVELKD
;
A
#
# COMPACT_ATOMS: atom_id res chain seq x y z
N MET A 1 -14.87 -21.75 -8.79
CA MET A 1 -14.42 -20.39 -8.42
C MET A 1 -12.92 -20.44 -8.24
N LYS A 2 -12.14 -19.55 -8.87
CA LYS A 2 -10.68 -19.52 -8.63
C LYS A 2 -10.45 -19.06 -7.20
N GLU A 3 -9.72 -19.84 -6.41
CA GLU A 3 -9.27 -19.41 -5.09
C GLU A 3 -8.43 -18.14 -5.25
N LYS A 4 -8.84 -17.07 -4.56
CA LYS A 4 -8.09 -15.82 -4.58
C LYS A 4 -6.91 -16.00 -3.64
N LYS A 5 -5.70 -15.82 -4.19
CA LYS A 5 -4.47 -15.90 -3.40
C LYS A 5 -4.47 -14.81 -2.33
N VAL A 6 -4.19 -15.22 -1.10
CA VAL A 6 -4.04 -14.34 0.07
C VAL A 6 -2.59 -13.88 0.15
N TYR A 7 -2.40 -12.61 0.50
CA TYR A 7 -1.10 -11.97 0.67
C TYR A 7 -1.06 -11.21 1.99
N THR A 8 0.12 -11.05 2.57
CA THR A 8 0.33 -10.22 3.76
C THR A 8 1.21 -9.04 3.38
N LEU A 9 0.73 -7.83 3.64
CA LEU A 9 1.49 -6.59 3.43
C LEU A 9 1.95 -6.05 4.77
N THR A 10 3.23 -5.69 4.84
CA THR A 10 3.82 -4.99 5.98
C THR A 10 3.87 -3.51 5.64
N ARG A 11 3.17 -2.70 6.44
CA ARG A 11 3.22 -1.23 6.40
C ARG A 11 4.11 -0.74 7.52
N THR A 12 5.17 -0.03 7.17
CA THR A 12 6.13 0.53 8.13
C THR A 12 6.11 2.05 8.03
N ARG A 13 5.83 2.74 9.14
CA ARG A 13 5.92 4.21 9.23
C ARG A 13 7.21 4.59 9.96
N MET A 14 7.99 5.42 9.32
CA MET A 14 9.23 6.00 9.81
C MET A 14 9.00 7.46 10.23
N PHE A 15 9.78 7.93 11.20
CA PHE A 15 9.87 9.35 11.52
C PHE A 15 11.31 9.79 11.26
N PHE A 16 11.50 11.07 10.89
CA PHE A 16 12.80 11.59 10.44
C PHE A 16 13.94 11.17 11.38
N GLY A 17 14.94 10.46 10.83
CA GLY A 17 16.15 10.01 11.54
C GLY A 17 15.93 8.99 12.67
N SER A 18 14.71 8.44 12.81
CA SER A 18 14.33 7.58 13.94
C SER A 18 14.05 6.14 13.51
N ARG A 19 14.14 5.21 14.47
CA ARG A 19 13.74 3.81 14.29
C ARG A 19 12.26 3.72 13.84
N PRO A 20 11.87 2.64 13.13
CA PRO A 20 10.49 2.42 12.71
C PRO A 20 9.54 2.63 13.89
N THR A 21 8.61 3.58 13.74
CA THR A 21 7.74 4.00 14.84
C THR A 21 6.51 3.11 14.93
N GLU A 22 6.05 2.60 13.79
CA GLU A 22 4.90 1.71 13.72
C GLU A 22 5.06 0.76 12.54
N THR A 23 4.93 -0.54 12.81
CA THR A 23 4.80 -1.57 11.79
C THR A 23 3.45 -2.26 11.96
N LYS A 24 2.68 -2.37 10.88
CA LYS A 24 1.40 -3.09 10.85
C LYS A 24 1.37 -4.08 9.71
N GLU A 25 0.84 -5.26 10.00
CA GLU A 25 0.61 -6.29 9.00
C GLU A 25 -0.88 -6.31 8.64
N VAL A 26 -1.16 -6.41 7.35
CA VAL A 26 -2.52 -6.51 6.82
C VAL A 26 -2.56 -7.68 5.87
N THR A 27 -3.44 -8.64 6.13
CA THR A 27 -3.58 -9.86 5.34
C THR A 27 -4.90 -9.86 4.60
N GLY A 28 -4.88 -10.25 3.33
CA GLY A 28 -6.07 -10.36 2.51
C GLY A 28 -5.74 -10.70 1.06
N THR A 29 -6.78 -10.85 0.27
CA THR A 29 -6.69 -10.91 -1.19
C THR A 29 -6.31 -9.53 -1.76
N VAL A 30 -5.92 -9.47 -3.03
CA VAL A 30 -5.61 -8.18 -3.69
C VAL A 30 -6.77 -7.20 -3.60
N GLU A 31 -8.01 -7.70 -3.69
CA GLU A 31 -9.22 -6.87 -3.62
C GLU A 31 -9.44 -6.32 -2.21
N GLU A 32 -9.37 -7.17 -1.19
CA GLU A 32 -9.52 -6.76 0.22
C GLU A 32 -8.42 -5.77 0.63
N LEU A 33 -7.17 -6.01 0.20
CA LEU A 33 -6.07 -5.09 0.46
C LEU A 33 -6.26 -3.76 -0.30
N THR A 34 -6.75 -3.80 -1.53
CA THR A 34 -7.07 -2.58 -2.30
C THR A 34 -8.18 -1.77 -1.62
N GLU A 35 -9.20 -2.44 -1.08
CA GLU A 35 -10.28 -1.81 -0.34
C GLU A 35 -9.76 -1.19 0.97
N TYR A 36 -8.95 -1.94 1.73
CA TYR A 36 -8.33 -1.47 2.97
C TYR A 36 -7.50 -0.18 2.74
N PHE A 37 -6.74 -0.11 1.66
CA PHE A 37 -5.92 1.05 1.32
C PHE A 37 -6.60 2.04 0.35
N SER A 38 -7.90 1.91 0.10
CA SER A 38 -8.62 2.68 -0.91
C SER A 38 -8.49 4.19 -0.73
N TYR A 39 -8.51 4.67 0.52
CA TYR A 39 -8.31 6.09 0.83
C TYR A 39 -6.93 6.59 0.37
N THR A 40 -5.87 5.86 0.70
CA THR A 40 -4.50 6.21 0.29
C THR A 40 -4.37 6.21 -1.24
N LEU A 41 -4.91 5.18 -1.90
CA LEU A 41 -4.87 5.07 -3.36
C LEU A 41 -5.61 6.23 -4.05
N LYS A 42 -6.79 6.61 -3.55
CA LYS A 42 -7.54 7.78 -4.05
C LYS A 42 -6.77 9.09 -3.89
N VAL A 43 -6.12 9.31 -2.74
CA VAL A 43 -5.27 10.49 -2.52
C VAL A 43 -4.11 10.52 -3.52
N GLY A 44 -3.42 9.39 -3.69
CA GLY A 44 -2.34 9.27 -4.67
C GLY A 44 -2.81 9.51 -6.11
N HIS A 45 -3.95 8.94 -6.49
CA HIS A 45 -4.52 9.12 -7.83
C HIS A 45 -4.95 10.56 -8.10
N SER A 46 -5.60 11.21 -7.13
CA SER A 46 -6.02 12.61 -7.21
C SER A 46 -4.85 13.56 -7.47
N TYR A 47 -3.70 13.32 -6.83
CA TYR A 47 -2.47 14.07 -7.09
C TYR A 47 -1.75 13.64 -8.37
N LYS A 48 -1.76 12.34 -8.69
CA LYS A 48 -1.04 11.78 -9.83
C LYS A 48 -1.81 10.61 -10.45
N ALA A 49 -2.53 10.87 -11.53
CA ALA A 49 -3.38 9.90 -12.23
C ALA A 49 -2.67 8.60 -12.67
N SER A 50 -1.34 8.63 -12.84
CA SER A 50 -0.52 7.42 -13.11
C SER A 50 -0.40 6.44 -11.93
N ILE A 51 -0.93 6.77 -10.75
CA ILE A 51 -1.09 5.87 -9.61
C ILE A 51 -2.50 5.27 -9.72
N PRO A 52 -2.67 3.95 -9.95
CA PRO A 52 -4.00 3.37 -10.13
C PRO A 52 -4.76 3.27 -8.81
N GLU A 53 -6.06 3.62 -8.82
CA GLU A 53 -6.96 3.41 -7.66
C GLU A 53 -7.33 1.94 -7.43
N HIS A 54 -7.33 1.16 -8.52
CA HIS A 54 -7.73 -0.25 -8.53
C HIS A 54 -6.64 -1.13 -9.16
N PRO A 55 -5.50 -1.31 -8.48
CA PRO A 55 -4.43 -2.19 -8.94
C PRO A 55 -4.91 -3.65 -8.99
N LYS A 56 -4.64 -4.32 -10.12
CA LYS A 56 -5.14 -5.68 -10.38
C LYS A 56 -4.22 -6.81 -9.90
N THR A 57 -2.99 -6.47 -9.49
CA THR A 57 -1.97 -7.45 -9.07
C THR A 57 -1.32 -6.98 -7.78
N ILE A 58 -0.82 -7.92 -6.97
CA ILE A 58 -0.15 -7.59 -5.70
C ILE A 58 1.08 -6.68 -5.92
N LYS A 59 1.87 -6.91 -6.98
CA LYS A 59 3.01 -6.07 -7.34
C LYS A 59 2.58 -4.65 -7.71
N SER A 60 1.51 -4.53 -8.51
CA SER A 60 0.95 -3.22 -8.86
C SER A 60 0.38 -2.51 -7.64
N LEU A 61 -0.23 -3.24 -6.70
CA LEU A 61 -0.76 -2.70 -5.46
C LEU A 61 0.36 -2.13 -4.59
N VAL A 62 1.39 -2.92 -4.29
CA VAL A 62 2.54 -2.47 -3.49
C VAL A 62 3.21 -1.24 -4.11
N ASN A 63 3.43 -1.24 -5.43
CA ASN A 63 3.99 -0.07 -6.12
C ASN A 63 3.08 1.16 -6.04
N ALA A 64 1.78 0.99 -6.27
CA ALA A 64 0.81 2.09 -6.16
C ALA A 64 0.76 2.66 -4.75
N LEU A 65 0.79 1.80 -3.71
CA LEU A 65 0.79 2.22 -2.32
C LEU A 65 2.03 3.01 -1.95
N ASN A 66 3.22 2.53 -2.28
CA ASN A 66 4.46 3.27 -2.00
C ASN A 66 4.45 4.65 -2.66
N ARG A 67 4.01 4.75 -3.92
CA ARG A 67 3.89 6.04 -4.63
C ARG A 67 2.80 6.94 -4.04
N ALA A 68 1.72 6.37 -3.53
CA ALA A 68 0.65 7.15 -2.89
C ALA A 68 1.06 7.64 -1.49
N PHE A 69 1.81 6.83 -0.73
CA PHE A 69 2.37 7.22 0.56
C PHE A 69 3.50 8.23 0.43
N ASP A 70 4.25 8.20 -0.67
CA ASP A 70 5.20 9.27 -1.01
C ASP A 70 4.51 10.63 -1.07
N ILE A 71 3.33 10.69 -1.71
CA ILE A 71 2.50 11.90 -1.80
C ILE A 71 1.86 12.25 -0.45
N LYS A 72 1.24 11.27 0.22
CA LYS A 72 0.41 11.51 1.41
C LYS A 72 1.23 11.81 2.66
N ASP A 73 2.34 11.09 2.86
CA ASP A 73 3.14 11.11 4.08
C ASP A 73 4.58 11.59 3.82
N GLY A 74 4.89 12.11 2.62
CA GLY A 74 6.23 12.60 2.27
C GLY A 74 7.29 11.49 2.23
N GLY A 75 6.89 10.27 1.88
CA GLY A 75 7.79 9.10 1.80
C GLY A 75 8.10 8.46 3.15
N MET A 76 7.43 8.88 4.23
CA MET A 76 7.63 8.33 5.57
C MET A 76 6.95 6.99 5.82
N THR A 77 6.13 6.50 4.87
CA THR A 77 5.44 5.22 4.98
C THR A 77 5.85 4.32 3.82
N ALA A 78 6.39 3.14 4.13
CA ALA A 78 6.74 2.11 3.16
C ALA A 78 5.79 0.91 3.30
N VAL A 79 5.50 0.26 2.16
CA VAL A 79 4.72 -0.98 2.09
C VAL A 79 5.52 -2.04 1.37
N GLU A 80 5.63 -3.21 1.98
CA GLU A 80 6.36 -4.36 1.46
C GLU A 80 5.49 -5.61 1.49
N LEU A 81 5.69 -6.50 0.53
CA LEU A 81 5.08 -7.83 0.55
C LEU A 81 5.87 -8.70 1.53
N LYS A 82 5.18 -9.30 2.49
CA LYS A 82 5.77 -10.31 3.38
C LYS A 82 5.76 -11.67 2.66
N ASP A 83 6.92 -12.31 2.59
CA ASP A 83 7.11 -13.63 1.98
C ASP A 83 6.36 -14.74 2.73
#